data_AF-A0A7J9P2Z2-F1
#
_entry.id   AF-A0A7J9P2Z2-F1
#
_cell.length_a   1.000
_cell.length_b   1.000
_cell.length_c   1.000
_cell.angle_alpha   90.00
_cell.angle_beta   90.00
_cell.angle_gamma   90.00
#
_symmetry.space_group_name_H-M   'P 1'
#
loop_
_entity.id
_entity.type
_entity.pdbx_description
1 polymer ?
#
loop_
_entity_poly.entity_id
_entity_poly.type
_entity_poly.pdbx_seq_one_letter_code
_entity_poly.pdbx_strand_id
1 'polypeptide(L)' 'MAKRRSKKDENPIVTIITIILGIIILGGISHALLPTLQGTGVEWIAVIFARIYEAFLNILN' A
#
# COMPACT_ATOMS: atom_id res chain seq x y z
N MET A 1 -19.30 26.40 3.59
CA MET A 1 -19.59 25.76 2.29
C MET A 1 -18.59 24.64 2.05
N ALA A 2 -18.96 23.39 2.35
CA ALA A 2 -18.13 22.23 2.04
C ALA A 2 -18.09 22.07 0.52
N LYS A 3 -16.95 22.36 -0.10
CA LYS A 3 -16.68 22.12 -1.51
C LYS A 3 -16.76 20.61 -1.74
N ARG A 4 -17.97 20.11 -2.05
CA ARG A 4 -18.18 18.74 -2.54
C ARG A 4 -17.33 18.66 -3.80
N ARG A 5 -16.15 18.05 -3.70
CA ARG A 5 -15.34 17.72 -4.86
C ARG A 5 -16.25 16.90 -5.75
N SER A 6 -16.66 17.53 -6.86
CA SER A 6 -17.35 16.86 -7.94
C SER A 6 -16.60 15.56 -8.18
N LYS A 7 -17.34 14.44 -8.19
CA LYS A 7 -16.89 13.11 -8.60
C LYS A 7 -16.52 13.24 -10.09
N LYS A 8 -15.43 13.95 -10.36
CA LYS A 8 -14.81 14.08 -11.67
C LYS A 8 -14.46 12.66 -12.03
N ASP A 9 -14.86 12.25 -13.23
CA ASP A 9 -14.69 10.91 -13.77
C ASP A 9 -13.21 10.55 -13.73
N GLU A 10 -12.74 10.08 -12.58
CA GLU A 10 -11.37 9.69 -12.38
C GLU A 10 -11.20 8.43 -13.20
N ASN A 11 -10.33 8.50 -14.20
CA ASN A 11 -10.14 7.39 -15.11
C ASN A 11 -9.86 6.14 -14.25
N PRO A 12 -10.71 5.10 -14.34
CA PRO A 12 -10.60 3.95 -13.45
C PRO A 12 -9.21 3.30 -13.53
N ILE A 13 -8.53 3.43 -14.67
CA ILE A 13 -7.15 2.99 -14.88
C ILE A 13 -6.19 3.75 -13.97
N VAL A 14 -6.34 5.07 -13.83
CA VAL A 14 -5.50 5.90 -12.96
C VAL A 14 -5.69 5.48 -11.51
N THR A 15 -6.94 5.27 -11.06
CA THR A 15 -7.22 4.77 -9.72
C THR A 15 -6.58 3.41 -9.46
N ILE A 16 -6.65 2.48 -10.42
CA ILE A 16 -6.01 1.16 -10.32
C ILE A 16 -4.49 1.29 -10.21
N ILE A 17 -3.86 2.11 -11.06
CA ILE A 17 -2.41 2.37 -11.01
C ILE A 17 -2.02 2.96 -9.66
N THR A 18 -2.78 3.93 -9.14
CA THR A 18 -2.51 4.53 -7.83
C THR A 18 -2.59 3.49 -6.70
N ILE A 19 -3.55 2.58 -6.74
CA ILE A 19 -3.65 1.49 -5.76
C ILE A 19 -2.43 0.56 -5.84
N ILE A 20 -2.03 0.15 -7.05
CA ILE A 20 -0.86 -0.70 -7.27
C ILE A 20 0.41 -0.02 -6.76
N LEU A 21 0.62 1.25 -7.11
CA LEU A 21 1.76 2.03 -6.62
C LEU A 21 1.74 2.17 -5.10
N GLY A 22 0.57 2.36 -4.49
CA GLY A 22 0.39 2.39 -3.05
C GLY A 22 0.84 1.09 -2.39
N ILE A 23 0.44 -0.06 -2.94
CA ILE A 23 0.86 -1.39 -2.45
C ILE A 23 2.37 -1.57 -2.56
N ILE A 24 2.97 -1.20 -3.69
CA ILE A 24 4.42 -1.32 -3.91
C ILE A 24 5.19 -0.45 -2.90
N ILE A 25 4.80 0.81 -2.75
CA ILE A 25 5.51 1.76 -1.89
C ILE A 25 5.32 1.39 -0.41
N LEU A 26 4.07 1.31 0.07
CA LEU A 26 3.80 1.01 1.49
C LEU A 26 4.25 -0.39 1.88
N GLY A 27 3.97 -1.36 1.01
CA GLY A 27 4.34 -2.74 1.22
C GLY A 27 5.84 -2.97 1.19
N GLY A 28 6.53 -2.41 0.19
CA GLY A 28 7.99 -2.49 0.07
C GLY A 28 8.72 -1.79 1.21
N ILE A 29 8.28 -0.58 1.61
CA ILE A 29 8.83 0.12 2.78
C ILE A 29 8.61 -0.69 4.05
N SER A 30 7.41 -1.23 4.25
CA SER A 30 7.10 -2.04 5.45
C SER A 30 7.93 -3.33 5.48
N HIS A 31 8.12 -3.98 4.34
CA HIS A 31 8.98 -5.16 4.22
C HIS A 31 10.44 -4.84 4.54
N ALA A 32 10.97 -3.72 4.04
CA ALA A 32 12.34 -3.29 4.32
C ALA A 32 12.55 -2.86 5.78
N LEU A 33 11.54 -2.24 6.40
CA LEU A 33 11.61 -1.78 7.78
C LEU A 33 11.20 -2.83 8.81
N LEU A 34 10.66 -3.97 8.38
CA LEU A 34 10.22 -5.06 9.26
C LEU A 34 11.27 -5.44 10.31
N PRO A 35 12.55 -5.67 9.96
CA PRO A 35 13.59 -6.03 10.93
C PRO A 35 13.82 -4.94 11.99
N THR A 36 13.64 -3.68 11.60
CA THR A 36 13.82 -2.51 12.48
C THR A 36 12.60 -2.28 13.39
N LEU A 37 11.42 -2.74 12.96
CA LEU A 37 10.15 -2.58 13.67
C LEU A 37 9.80 -3.78 14.56
N GLN A 38 10.60 -4.86 14.53
CA GLN A 38 10.42 -6.02 15.41
C GLN A 38 10.43 -5.61 16.89
N GLY A 39 9.45 -6.08 17.65
CA GLY A 39 9.27 -5.77 19.07
C GLY A 39 8.63 -4.41 19.35
N THR A 40 8.25 -3.64 18.33
CA THR A 40 7.52 -2.37 18.50
C THR A 40 6.01 -2.57 18.41
N GLY A 41 5.23 -1.64 18.96
CA GLY A 41 3.77 -1.69 18.89
C GLY A 41 3.18 -1.60 17.47
N VAL A 42 3.99 -1.28 16.47
CA VAL A 42 3.59 -1.18 15.06
C VAL A 42 4.08 -2.34 14.20
N GLU A 43 4.79 -3.32 14.78
CA GLU A 43 5.28 -4.52 14.07
C GLU A 43 4.15 -5.21 13.30
N TRP A 44 2.99 -5.41 13.94
CA TRP A 44 1.85 -6.08 13.33
C TRP A 44 1.34 -5.38 12.06
N ILE A 45 1.38 -4.04 12.03
CA ILE A 45 1.00 -3.23 10.86
C ILE A 45 2.01 -3.46 9.75
N ALA A 46 3.31 -3.38 10.06
CA ALA A 46 4.38 -3.60 9.11
C ALA A 46 4.30 -5.02 8.50
N VAL A 47 3.99 -6.03 9.31
CA VAL A 47 3.79 -7.42 8.87
C VAL A 47 2.64 -7.52 7.88
N ILE A 48 1.49 -6.86 8.12
CA ILE A 48 0.37 -6.88 7.18
C ILE A 48 0.78 -6.29 5.83
N PHE A 49 1.39 -5.11 5.82
CA PHE A 49 1.81 -4.46 4.58
C PHE A 49 2.89 -5.25 3.84
N ALA A 50 3.85 -5.83 4.55
CA ALA A 50 4.87 -6.69 3.95
C ALA A 50 4.28 -7.97 3.35
N ARG A 51 3.26 -8.57 3.98
CA ARG A 51 2.56 -9.73 3.42
C ARG A 51 1.77 -9.39 2.17
N ILE A 52 1.11 -8.23 2.14
CA ILE A 52 0.43 -7.74 0.93
C ILE A 52 1.45 -7.53 -0.20
N TYR A 53 2.64 -7.01 0.11
CA TYR A 53 3.72 -6.84 -0.86
C TYR A 53 4.23 -8.18 -1.41
N GLU A 54 4.47 -9.17 -0.55
CA GLU A 54 4.87 -10.51 -0.98
C GLU A 54 3.79 -11.17 -1.86
N ALA A 55 2.51 -11.05 -1.49
CA ALA A 55 1.41 -11.53 -2.32
C ALA A 55 1.39 -10.85 -3.70
N PHE A 56 1.65 -9.55 -3.75
CA PHE A 56 1.76 -8.80 -5.00
C PHE A 56 2.95 -9.28 -5.85
N LEU A 57 4.13 -9.50 -5.26
CA LEU A 57 5.29 -10.05 -5.97
C LEU A 57 5.03 -11.46 -6.51
N ASN A 58 4.34 -12.30 -5.73
CA ASN A 58 3.97 -13.65 -6.16
C ASN A 58 2.96 -13.66 -7.32
N ILE A 59 2.16 -12.61 -7.49
CA ILE A 59 1.25 -12.47 -8.64
C ILE A 59 2.02 -12.05 -9.91
N LEU A 60 3.14 -11.33 -9.74
CA LEU A 60 3.96 -10.84 -10.85
C LEU A 60 4.96 -11.87 -11.40
N ASN A 61 5.27 -12.92 -10.64
CA ASN A 61 6.27 -13.94 -10.98
C ASN A 61 5.60 -15.24 -11.46
#